data_AF-A0AAW1CY40-F1
#
_entry.id   AF-A0AAW1CY40-F1
#
_cell.length_a   1.000
_cell.length_b   1.000
_cell.length_c   1.000
_cell.angle_alpha   90.00
_cell.angle_beta   90.00
_cell.angle_gamma   90.00
#
_symmetry.space_group_name_H-M   'P 1'
#
loop_
_entity.id
_entity.type
_entity.pdbx_description
1 polymer ?
#
loop_
_entity_poly.entity_id
_entity_poly.type
_entity_poly.pdbx_seq_one_letter_code
_entity_poly.pdbx_strand_id
1 'polypeptide(L)'
;MEEETKEKEQIKEVDPAVEEPIEDDEDSEAYSPEYRFLLKSLREYREYKEEVKKIMEARISDREALKDQLAIPRTFTRRRDIDIDSLGTIVDAFPHEFPWIVRLGRNRADLATNLVAGTLISPYYVVTAAQNVAYWLYQDIYVGLGIHNLNSFRDKTEGFKIKVKRMIVNKECSKKGKTEITHDIAIIELAKPAKIGEEYNVAAIALPNRK
;
A
#
# COMPACT_ATOMS: atom_id res chain seq x y z
N MET A 1 33.99 -35.85 27.69
CA MET A 1 32.89 -34.88 27.55
C MET A 1 33.41 -33.74 26.69
N GLU A 2 33.72 -33.91 25.40
CA GLU A 2 33.00 -34.65 24.36
C GLU A 2 31.50 -34.35 24.35
N GLU A 3 31.10 -33.95 23.14
CA GLU A 3 29.77 -33.97 22.55
C GLU A 3 28.82 -32.80 22.81
N GLU A 4 28.15 -32.48 21.71
CA GLU A 4 27.01 -31.57 21.52
C GLU A 4 27.33 -30.06 21.51
N THR A 5 27.27 -29.34 20.39
CA THR A 5 26.96 -29.64 18.98
C THR A 5 27.28 -28.33 18.26
N LYS A 6 28.28 -28.29 17.36
CA LYS A 6 28.07 -28.40 15.91
C LYS A 6 26.75 -27.79 15.42
N GLU A 7 26.67 -26.47 15.37
CA GLU A 7 25.81 -25.75 14.40
C GLU A 7 26.37 -24.35 14.06
N LYS A 8 27.70 -24.26 13.99
CA LYS A 8 28.41 -23.13 13.40
C LYS A 8 29.14 -23.62 12.15
N GLU A 9 28.39 -24.05 11.16
CA GLU A 9 28.95 -24.30 9.84
C GLU A 9 28.01 -23.74 8.75
N GLN A 10 28.59 -22.82 7.99
CA GLN A 10 28.30 -22.59 6.57
C GLN A 10 27.02 -21.81 6.23
N ILE A 11 27.02 -20.51 6.52
CA ILE A 11 26.53 -19.56 5.53
C ILE A 11 27.74 -19.17 4.69
N LYS A 12 27.95 -19.90 3.59
CA LYS A 12 28.87 -19.45 2.54
C LYS A 12 28.36 -18.12 2.02
N GLU A 13 29.23 -17.11 2.03
CA GLU A 13 29.14 -15.94 1.15
C GLU A 13 28.78 -16.41 -0.26
N VAL A 14 27.63 -15.95 -0.75
CA VAL A 14 27.26 -16.12 -2.15
C VAL A 14 28.01 -15.04 -2.91
N ASP A 15 29.02 -15.48 -3.64
CA ASP A 15 29.84 -14.71 -4.57
C ASP A 15 28.94 -13.90 -5.54
N PRO A 16 29.05 -12.57 -5.63
CA PRO A 16 28.16 -11.73 -6.45
C PRO A 16 28.45 -11.78 -7.96
N ALA A 17 29.13 -12.81 -8.45
CA ALA A 17 29.63 -12.86 -9.81
C ALA A 17 29.26 -14.16 -10.54
N VAL A 18 27.98 -14.34 -10.91
CA VAL A 18 27.56 -15.01 -12.16
C VAL A 18 26.15 -14.52 -12.54
N GLU A 19 26.02 -13.27 -12.97
CA GLU A 19 25.00 -12.91 -13.97
C GLU A 19 25.70 -12.94 -15.33
N GLU A 20 26.08 -14.14 -15.78
CA GLU A 20 26.41 -14.31 -17.19
C GLU A 20 25.09 -14.32 -17.98
N PRO A 21 24.99 -13.55 -19.07
CA PRO A 21 23.82 -13.59 -19.93
C PRO A 21 23.78 -14.96 -20.60
N ILE A 22 22.83 -15.80 -20.20
CA ILE A 22 22.49 -16.98 -20.98
C ILE A 22 21.94 -16.45 -22.31
N GLU A 23 22.67 -16.67 -23.40
CA GLU A 23 22.15 -16.42 -24.75
C GLU A 23 20.97 -17.38 -24.97
N ASP A 24 19.77 -16.86 -24.76
CA ASP A 24 18.51 -17.58 -24.96
C ASP A 24 18.30 -17.81 -26.47
N ASP A 25 18.77 -18.94 -27.00
CA ASP A 25 18.38 -19.43 -28.33
C ASP A 25 16.89 -19.87 -28.28
N GLU A 26 15.98 -18.91 -28.38
CA GLU A 26 14.52 -19.04 -28.26
C GLU A 26 13.89 -20.03 -29.26
N ASP A 27 14.57 -20.33 -30.36
CA ASP A 27 14.05 -21.19 -31.43
C ASP A 27 14.65 -22.61 -31.42
N SER A 28 15.35 -23.00 -30.35
CA SER A 28 15.82 -24.38 -30.20
C SER A 28 14.63 -25.35 -30.16
N GLU A 29 14.49 -26.14 -31.24
CA GLU A 29 13.47 -27.18 -31.35
C GLU A 29 13.58 -28.27 -30.25
N ALA A 30 14.66 -28.25 -29.46
CA ALA A 30 14.95 -29.22 -28.41
C ALA A 30 14.06 -29.08 -27.16
N TYR A 31 13.38 -27.96 -26.94
CA TYR A 31 12.57 -27.75 -25.74
C TYR A 31 11.11 -28.19 -25.93
N SER A 32 10.53 -28.81 -24.90
CA SER A 32 9.13 -29.24 -24.91
C SER A 32 8.17 -28.04 -25.02
N PRO A 33 6.97 -28.20 -25.61
CA PRO A 33 6.00 -27.11 -25.76
C PRO A 33 5.65 -26.41 -24.45
N GLU A 34 5.57 -27.15 -23.35
CA GLU A 34 5.27 -26.63 -22.01
C GLU A 34 6.42 -25.76 -21.48
N TYR A 35 7.66 -26.16 -21.75
CA TYR A 35 8.84 -25.40 -21.33
C TYR A 35 8.96 -24.09 -22.13
N ARG A 36 8.68 -24.11 -23.44
CA ARG A 36 8.63 -22.89 -24.27
C ARG A 36 7.54 -21.91 -23.81
N PHE A 37 6.37 -22.42 -23.43
CA PHE A 37 5.31 -21.59 -22.86
C PHE A 37 5.77 -20.91 -21.56
N LEU A 38 6.45 -21.66 -20.67
CA LEU A 38 6.95 -21.11 -19.41
C LEU A 38 8.02 -20.04 -19.63
N LEU A 39 8.95 -20.26 -20.57
CA LEU A 39 9.98 -19.28 -20.95
C LEU A 39 9.35 -18.00 -21.50
N LYS A 40 8.36 -18.12 -22.38
CA LYS A 40 7.61 -16.98 -22.90
C LYS A 40 6.91 -16.19 -21.79
N SER A 41 6.21 -16.87 -20.87
CA SER A 41 5.57 -16.21 -19.72
C SER A 41 6.57 -15.54 -18.77
N LEU A 42 7.75 -16.13 -18.57
CA LEU A 42 8.81 -15.53 -17.76
C LEU A 42 9.40 -14.29 -18.42
N ARG A 43 9.57 -14.30 -19.75
CA ARG A 43 9.99 -13.12 -20.52
C ARG A 43 8.98 -12.00 -20.43
N GLU A 44 7.70 -12.29 -20.69
CA GLU A 44 6.60 -11.32 -20.56
C GLU A 44 6.55 -10.72 -19.14
N TYR A 45 6.78 -11.54 -18.11
CA TYR A 45 6.85 -11.07 -16.73
C TYR A 45 8.07 -10.17 -16.46
N ARG A 46 9.25 -10.49 -17.02
CA ARG A 46 10.46 -9.66 -16.91
C ARG A 46 10.27 -8.31 -17.62
N GLU A 47 9.72 -8.32 -18.82
CA GLU A 47 9.42 -7.10 -19.59
C GLU A 47 8.42 -6.21 -18.84
N TYR A 48 7.33 -6.80 -18.33
CA TYR A 48 6.36 -6.09 -17.49
C TYR A 48 7.01 -5.49 -16.23
N LYS A 49 7.89 -6.24 -15.56
CA LYS A 49 8.58 -5.78 -14.34
C LYS A 49 9.50 -4.59 -14.63
N GLU A 50 10.22 -4.61 -15.75
CA GLU A 50 11.06 -3.48 -16.17
C GLU A 50 10.23 -2.26 -16.60
N GLU A 51 9.07 -2.45 -17.24
CA GLU A 51 8.16 -1.35 -17.58
C GLU A 51 7.58 -0.69 -16.30
N VAL A 52 7.14 -1.49 -15.34
CA VAL A 52 6.67 -0.99 -14.03
C VAL A 52 7.80 -0.27 -13.29
N LYS A 53 9.02 -0.78 -13.35
CA LYS A 53 10.20 -0.13 -12.75
C LYS A 53 10.46 1.24 -13.38
N LYS A 54 10.45 1.35 -14.71
CA LYS A 54 10.58 2.63 -15.43
C LYS A 54 9.49 3.63 -15.05
N ILE A 55 8.24 3.19 -14.92
CA ILE A 55 7.12 4.05 -14.49
C ILE A 55 7.31 4.55 -13.05
N MET A 56 7.80 3.68 -12.16
CA MET A 56 8.07 4.05 -10.77
C MET A 56 9.25 5.00 -10.63
N GLU A 57 10.33 4.77 -11.39
CA GLU A 57 11.50 5.65 -11.45
C GLU A 57 11.15 7.02 -12.04
N ALA A 58 10.36 7.06 -13.12
CA ALA A 58 9.85 8.31 -13.69
C ALA A 58 9.01 9.10 -12.67
N ARG A 59 8.17 8.43 -11.88
CA ARG A 59 7.39 9.07 -10.81
C ARG A 59 8.25 9.57 -9.65
N ILE A 60 9.34 8.88 -9.33
CA ILE A 60 10.31 9.32 -8.31
C ILE A 60 11.04 10.56 -8.82
N SER A 61 11.52 10.54 -10.08
CA SER A 61 12.16 11.66 -10.74
C SER A 61 11.25 12.89 -10.84
N ASP A 62 10.00 12.73 -11.29
CA ASP A 62 9.01 13.82 -11.33
C ASP A 62 8.75 14.41 -9.93
N ARG A 63 8.71 13.55 -8.90
CA ARG A 63 8.54 13.98 -7.50
C ARG A 63 9.77 14.74 -6.98
N GLU A 64 10.98 14.37 -7.40
CA GLU A 64 12.21 15.06 -7.05
C GLU A 64 12.36 16.39 -7.80
N ALA A 65 12.03 16.42 -9.09
CA ALA A 65 11.93 17.64 -9.89
C ALA A 65 10.89 18.63 -9.33
N LEU A 66 9.75 18.12 -8.83
CA LEU A 66 8.77 18.94 -8.12
C LEU A 66 9.29 19.47 -6.78
N LYS A 67 10.17 18.74 -6.07
CA LYS A 67 10.78 19.25 -4.83
C LYS A 67 11.75 20.40 -5.10
N ASP A 68 12.48 20.35 -6.21
CA ASP A 68 13.40 21.43 -6.61
C ASP A 68 12.65 22.65 -7.16
N GLN A 69 11.54 22.45 -7.90
CA GLN A 69 10.67 23.56 -8.31
C GLN A 69 9.84 24.14 -7.15
N LEU A 70 9.51 23.32 -6.15
CA LEU A 70 8.89 23.72 -4.88
C LEU A 70 9.94 24.00 -3.80
N ALA A 71 11.12 24.51 -4.15
CA ALA A 71 11.96 25.28 -3.25
C ALA A 71 11.23 26.59 -2.85
N ILE A 72 10.03 26.45 -2.31
CA ILE A 72 9.32 27.48 -1.57
C ILE A 72 10.21 27.72 -0.35
N PRO A 73 10.71 28.95 -0.13
CA PRO A 73 11.36 29.27 1.12
C PRO A 73 10.43 28.82 2.26
N ARG A 74 10.99 28.27 3.35
CA ARG A 74 10.25 27.91 4.58
C ARG A 74 9.72 29.15 5.33
N THR A 75 9.16 30.07 4.58
CA THR A 75 8.28 31.14 4.98
C THR A 75 7.02 30.95 4.16
N PHE A 76 6.21 29.95 4.51
CA PHE A 76 4.80 29.96 4.15
C PHE A 76 4.15 31.10 4.95
N THR A 77 4.39 32.34 4.51
CA THR A 77 3.61 33.48 4.97
C THR A 77 2.21 33.28 4.43
N ARG A 78 1.31 32.89 5.33
CA ARG A 78 -0.15 32.99 5.25
C ARG A 78 -0.55 34.02 4.17
N ARG A 79 -0.97 33.55 2.99
CA ARG A 79 -1.75 34.41 2.08
C ARG A 79 -3.01 34.79 2.85
N ARG A 80 -3.12 36.07 3.20
CA ARG A 80 -4.19 36.65 4.02
C ARG A 80 -5.39 37.10 3.19
N ASP A 81 -5.58 36.49 2.01
CA ASP A 81 -6.57 36.98 1.04
C ASP A 81 -7.69 35.97 0.76
N ILE A 82 -7.69 34.82 1.45
CA ILE A 82 -8.87 33.97 1.57
C ILE A 82 -9.41 34.22 2.97
N ASP A 83 -10.64 34.74 3.03
CA ASP A 83 -11.39 34.84 4.27
C ASP A 83 -11.72 33.42 4.78
N ILE A 84 -10.77 32.84 5.52
CA ILE A 84 -10.81 31.48 6.09
C ILE A 84 -12.00 31.30 7.03
N ASP A 85 -12.56 32.40 7.56
CA ASP A 85 -13.74 32.38 8.41
C ASP A 85 -15.02 32.02 7.61
N SER A 86 -14.99 32.14 6.28
CA SER A 86 -16.11 31.75 5.40
C SER A 86 -16.08 30.29 4.90
N LEU A 87 -14.96 29.56 5.08
CA LEU A 87 -14.74 28.21 4.52
C LEU A 87 -14.72 27.09 5.56
N GLY A 88 -15.05 27.39 6.82
CA GLY A 88 -14.90 26.46 7.92
C GLY A 88 -13.45 26.41 8.37
N THR A 89 -13.24 26.63 9.66
CA THR A 89 -11.90 26.65 10.27
C THR A 89 -11.22 25.29 10.06
N ILE A 90 -9.91 25.30 9.76
CA ILE A 90 -9.09 24.09 9.84
C ILE A 90 -9.09 23.67 11.31
N VAL A 91 -9.79 22.58 11.61
CA VAL A 91 -9.90 22.02 12.95
C VAL A 91 -9.24 20.65 12.99
N ASP A 92 -8.40 20.44 13.99
CA ASP A 92 -7.90 19.12 14.31
C ASP A 92 -9.05 18.28 14.88
N ALA A 93 -9.20 17.05 14.39
CA ALA A 93 -10.14 16.11 14.99
C ALA A 93 -9.70 15.80 16.43
N PHE A 94 -10.65 15.58 17.34
CA PHE A 94 -10.29 15.09 18.66
C PHE A 94 -9.69 13.69 18.56
N PRO A 95 -8.79 13.30 19.50
CA PRO A 95 -8.27 11.95 19.55
C PRO A 95 -9.39 10.91 19.49
N HIS A 96 -9.35 10.08 18.45
CA HIS A 96 -10.28 8.98 18.23
C HIS A 96 -11.76 9.37 18.10
N GLU A 97 -12.06 10.61 17.69
CA GLU A 97 -13.41 11.09 17.37
C GLU A 97 -14.11 10.23 16.29
N PHE A 98 -13.33 9.74 15.33
CA PHE A 98 -13.77 8.87 14.25
C PHE A 98 -13.04 7.52 14.31
N PRO A 99 -13.43 6.63 15.24
CA PRO A 99 -12.68 5.41 15.56
C PRO A 99 -12.76 4.33 14.46
N TRP A 100 -13.53 4.56 13.41
CA TRP A 100 -13.63 3.70 12.21
C TRP A 100 -12.66 4.08 11.09
N ILE A 101 -11.93 5.19 11.20
CA ILE A 101 -10.93 5.57 10.20
C ILE A 101 -9.78 4.56 10.21
N VAL A 102 -9.42 4.07 9.03
CA VAL A 102 -8.26 3.20 8.86
C VAL A 102 -7.33 3.70 7.77
N ARG A 103 -6.05 3.33 7.89
CA ARG A 103 -4.99 3.63 6.92
C ARG A 103 -4.63 2.35 6.16
N LEU A 104 -4.28 2.46 4.88
CA LEU A 104 -3.81 1.31 4.08
C LEU A 104 -2.38 1.56 3.62
N GLY A 105 -1.54 0.54 3.70
CA GLY A 105 -0.15 0.64 3.27
C GLY A 105 0.61 -0.67 3.41
N ARG A 106 1.80 -0.72 2.82
CA ARG A 106 2.62 -1.93 2.74
C ARG A 106 3.39 -2.24 4.01
N ASN A 107 3.67 -1.20 4.80
CA ASN A 107 4.40 -1.30 6.04
C ASN A 107 4.04 -0.14 6.97
N ARG A 108 4.66 -0.06 8.15
CA ARG A 108 4.34 0.97 9.14
C ARG A 108 4.72 2.38 8.67
N ALA A 109 5.83 2.52 7.94
CA ALA A 109 6.22 3.81 7.37
C ALA A 109 5.21 4.26 6.30
N ASP A 110 4.80 3.35 5.41
CA ASP A 110 3.83 3.62 4.36
C ASP A 110 2.45 4.00 4.93
N LEU A 111 1.98 3.29 5.97
CA LEU A 111 0.77 3.65 6.70
C LEU A 111 0.82 5.06 7.33
N ALA A 112 2.02 5.54 7.66
CA ALA A 112 2.22 6.87 8.24
C ALA A 112 2.40 7.98 7.18
N THR A 113 2.65 7.65 5.91
CA THR A 113 2.96 8.64 4.86
C THR A 113 2.03 8.63 3.66
N ASN A 114 1.44 7.48 3.33
CA ASN A 114 0.48 7.36 2.23
C ASN A 114 -0.78 8.19 2.56
N LEU A 115 -1.57 8.56 1.56
CA LEU A 115 -2.86 9.25 1.70
C LEU A 115 -4.05 8.28 1.49
N VAL A 116 -3.78 7.00 1.31
CA VAL A 116 -4.82 5.98 1.18
C VAL A 116 -5.44 5.64 2.54
N ALA A 117 -6.76 5.70 2.58
CA ALA A 117 -7.57 5.41 3.76
C ALA A 117 -8.73 4.47 3.44
N GLY A 118 -9.43 4.05 4.48
CA GLY A 118 -10.69 3.34 4.39
C GLY A 118 -11.49 3.50 5.67
N THR A 119 -12.57 2.75 5.74
CA THR A 119 -13.53 2.80 6.84
C THR A 119 -13.84 1.40 7.33
N LEU A 120 -13.68 1.15 8.63
CA LEU A 120 -14.06 -0.11 9.26
C LEU A 120 -15.58 -0.20 9.40
N ILE A 121 -16.17 -1.23 8.81
CA ILE A 121 -17.64 -1.46 8.83
C ILE A 121 -18.04 -2.69 9.67
N SER A 122 -17.05 -3.51 10.03
CA SER A 122 -17.19 -4.64 10.96
C SER A 122 -15.80 -5.07 11.44
N PRO A 123 -15.67 -5.98 12.43
CA PRO A 123 -14.37 -6.50 12.84
C PRO A 123 -13.54 -7.10 11.70
N TYR A 124 -14.16 -7.55 10.60
CA TYR A 124 -13.46 -8.23 9.51
C TYR A 124 -13.36 -7.42 8.22
N TYR A 125 -14.13 -6.35 8.08
CA TYR A 125 -14.32 -5.70 6.79
C TYR A 125 -14.07 -4.20 6.85
N VAL A 126 -13.28 -3.74 5.88
CA VAL A 126 -13.01 -2.33 5.60
C VAL A 126 -13.54 -2.00 4.21
N VAL A 127 -14.19 -0.85 4.07
CA VAL A 127 -14.58 -0.27 2.78
C VAL A 127 -13.56 0.79 2.39
N THR A 128 -13.17 0.82 1.12
CA THR A 128 -12.30 1.86 0.54
C THR A 128 -12.68 2.08 -0.92
N ALA A 129 -12.03 3.05 -1.56
CA ALA A 129 -12.13 3.26 -3.00
C ALA A 129 -11.39 2.16 -3.77
N ALA A 130 -11.96 1.70 -4.88
CA ALA A 130 -11.31 0.72 -5.75
C ALA A 130 -10.00 1.25 -6.33
N GLN A 131 -9.97 2.52 -6.75
CA GLN A 131 -8.78 3.15 -7.33
C GLN A 131 -7.56 3.15 -6.40
N ASN A 132 -7.79 3.10 -5.09
CA ASN A 132 -6.72 3.06 -4.10
C ASN A 132 -5.96 1.72 -4.11
N VAL A 133 -6.65 0.64 -4.48
CA VAL A 133 -6.19 -0.73 -4.21
C VAL A 133 -6.23 -1.66 -5.42
N ALA A 134 -6.82 -1.24 -6.54
CA ALA A 134 -7.00 -2.08 -7.75
C ALA A 134 -5.68 -2.66 -8.31
N TYR A 135 -4.56 -1.97 -8.09
CA TYR A 135 -3.24 -2.36 -8.59
C TYR A 135 -2.31 -2.88 -7.48
N TRP A 136 -2.86 -3.21 -6.31
CA TRP A 136 -2.08 -3.69 -5.17
C TRP A 136 -2.25 -5.20 -4.98
N LEU A 137 -1.16 -5.87 -4.60
CA LEU A 137 -1.19 -7.26 -4.16
C LEU A 137 -1.59 -7.32 -2.69
N TYR A 138 -2.69 -8.00 -2.37
CA TYR A 138 -3.25 -8.02 -1.02
C TYR A 138 -2.27 -8.57 0.03
N GLN A 139 -1.34 -9.44 -0.36
CA GLN A 139 -0.35 -10.07 0.52
C GLN A 139 0.61 -9.05 1.14
N ASP A 140 0.82 -7.94 0.46
CA ASP A 140 1.73 -6.87 0.88
C ASP A 140 1.02 -5.80 1.72
N ILE A 141 -0.30 -5.84 1.82
CA ILE A 141 -1.09 -4.76 2.43
C ILE A 141 -1.41 -5.03 3.89
N TYR A 142 -1.27 -3.97 4.68
CA TYR A 142 -1.74 -3.88 6.04
C TYR A 142 -2.82 -2.80 6.15
N VAL A 143 -3.73 -3.03 7.09
CA VAL A 143 -4.68 -2.04 7.57
C VAL A 143 -4.20 -1.53 8.92
N GLY A 144 -3.96 -0.23 9.03
CA GLY A 144 -3.65 0.46 10.29
C GLY A 144 -4.93 0.99 10.95
N LEU A 145 -5.11 0.70 12.25
CA LEU A 145 -6.30 1.06 13.03
C LEU A 145 -5.89 1.75 14.34
N GLY A 146 -6.80 2.58 14.87
CA GLY A 146 -6.61 3.29 16.15
C GLY A 146 -5.50 4.34 16.10
N ILE A 147 -5.26 4.90 14.91
CA ILE A 147 -4.20 5.88 14.65
C ILE A 147 -4.82 7.27 14.68
N HIS A 148 -4.32 8.13 15.56
CA HIS A 148 -4.64 9.55 15.61
C HIS A 148 -3.42 10.39 15.25
N ASN A 149 -2.27 10.13 15.87
CA ASN A 149 -1.01 10.81 15.60
C ASN A 149 -0.03 9.91 14.82
N LEU A 150 0.28 10.31 13.59
CA LEU A 150 1.15 9.53 12.71
C LEU A 150 2.58 9.37 13.26
N ASN A 151 3.09 10.30 14.07
CA ASN A 151 4.41 10.17 14.70
C ASN A 151 4.36 9.13 15.82
N SER A 152 3.36 9.20 16.70
CA SER A 152 3.15 8.18 17.75
C SER A 152 2.95 6.78 17.15
N PHE A 153 2.24 6.68 16.02
CA PHE A 153 2.14 5.41 15.29
C PHE A 153 3.50 4.96 14.73
N ARG A 154 4.37 5.85 14.24
CA ARG A 154 5.73 5.45 13.81
C ARG A 154 6.55 4.91 14.98
N ASP A 155 6.44 5.55 16.14
CA ASP A 155 7.16 5.21 17.37
C ASP A 155 6.56 4.01 18.12
N LYS A 156 5.48 3.43 17.60
CA LYS A 156 4.80 2.24 18.16
C LYS A 156 4.16 2.47 19.53
N THR A 157 3.80 3.71 19.82
CA THR A 157 3.10 4.08 21.06
C THR A 157 1.58 4.12 20.91
N GLU A 158 1.08 4.19 19.67
CA GLU A 158 -0.35 4.04 19.37
C GLU A 158 -0.59 3.16 18.14
N GLY A 159 -1.85 2.73 18.02
CA GLY A 159 -2.37 2.00 16.87
C GLY A 159 -1.73 0.64 16.62
N PHE A 160 -2.41 -0.15 15.81
CA PHE A 160 -1.92 -1.46 15.39
C PHE A 160 -2.21 -1.69 13.91
N LYS A 161 -1.61 -2.75 13.36
CA LYS A 161 -1.80 -3.12 11.96
C LYS A 161 -2.21 -4.58 11.83
N ILE A 162 -3.13 -4.85 10.91
CA ILE A 162 -3.60 -6.21 10.59
C ILE A 162 -3.31 -6.50 9.13
N LYS A 163 -2.85 -7.72 8.82
CA LYS A 163 -2.66 -8.17 7.43
C LYS A 163 -4.01 -8.33 6.73
N VAL A 164 -4.02 -8.04 5.44
CA VAL A 164 -5.18 -8.31 4.57
C VAL A 164 -5.22 -9.79 4.18
N LYS A 165 -6.41 -10.38 4.21
CA LYS A 165 -6.68 -11.74 3.74
C LYS A 165 -7.02 -11.78 2.26
N ARG A 166 -7.87 -10.86 1.81
CA ARG A 166 -8.24 -10.69 0.40
C ARG A 166 -8.80 -9.29 0.16
N MET A 167 -8.80 -8.90 -1.10
CA MET A 167 -9.38 -7.66 -1.59
C MET A 167 -10.44 -7.96 -2.63
N ILE A 168 -11.62 -7.37 -2.47
CA ILE A 168 -12.78 -7.54 -3.32
C ILE A 168 -13.01 -6.19 -4.00
N VAL A 169 -12.46 -6.02 -5.18
CA VAL A 169 -12.64 -4.81 -5.99
C VAL A 169 -13.91 -4.95 -6.82
N ASN A 170 -14.73 -3.90 -6.89
CA ASN A 170 -15.91 -3.92 -7.74
C ASN A 170 -15.50 -4.13 -9.22
N LYS A 171 -16.03 -5.18 -9.85
CA LYS A 171 -15.70 -5.56 -11.24
C LYS A 171 -16.18 -4.53 -12.26
N GLU A 172 -17.20 -3.75 -11.91
CA GLU A 172 -17.73 -2.67 -12.75
C GLU A 172 -17.00 -1.34 -12.52
N CYS A 173 -15.96 -1.34 -11.67
CA CYS A 173 -15.10 -0.19 -11.51
C CYS A 173 -14.42 0.10 -12.85
N SER A 174 -14.83 1.18 -13.50
CA SER A 174 -14.29 1.58 -14.79
C SER A 174 -13.66 2.95 -14.67
N LYS A 175 -12.47 3.11 -15.24
CA LYS A 175 -11.80 4.39 -15.37
C LYS A 175 -11.87 4.81 -16.84
N LYS A 176 -12.68 5.82 -17.14
CA LYS A 176 -12.79 6.43 -18.47
C LYS A 176 -12.08 7.77 -18.46
N GLY A 177 -11.04 7.91 -19.28
CA GLY A 177 -10.22 9.12 -19.33
C GLY A 177 -9.51 9.43 -17.99
N LYS A 178 -9.25 10.71 -17.74
CA LYS A 178 -8.47 11.15 -16.57
C LYS A 178 -9.30 11.30 -15.29
N THR A 179 -10.61 11.53 -15.39
CA THR A 179 -11.44 12.00 -14.27
C THR A 179 -12.67 11.16 -14.00
N GLU A 180 -13.10 10.31 -14.92
CA GLU A 180 -14.34 9.55 -14.76
C GLU A 180 -14.02 8.17 -14.18
N ILE A 181 -14.43 7.96 -12.92
CA ILE A 181 -14.35 6.66 -12.26
C ILE A 181 -15.77 6.29 -11.83
N THR A 182 -16.28 5.18 -12.37
CA THR A 182 -17.57 4.63 -11.98
C THR A 182 -17.35 3.46 -11.02
N HIS A 183 -18.30 3.21 -10.13
CA HIS A 183 -18.27 2.08 -9.18
C HIS A 183 -16.97 1.98 -8.37
N ASP A 184 -16.43 3.12 -7.93
CA ASP A 184 -15.16 3.24 -7.20
C ASP A 184 -15.27 2.73 -5.76
N ILE A 185 -15.50 1.43 -5.60
CA ILE A 185 -15.66 0.78 -4.29
C ILE A 185 -14.93 -0.55 -4.25
N ALA A 186 -14.23 -0.79 -3.14
CA ALA A 186 -13.61 -2.06 -2.81
C ALA A 186 -13.84 -2.41 -1.34
N ILE A 187 -13.88 -3.71 -1.06
CA ILE A 187 -13.96 -4.27 0.29
C ILE A 187 -12.68 -5.03 0.58
N ILE A 188 -12.10 -4.78 1.74
CA ILE A 188 -10.91 -5.46 2.25
C ILE A 188 -11.34 -6.37 3.39
N GLU A 189 -11.00 -7.66 3.29
CA GLU A 189 -11.17 -8.62 4.38
C GLU A 189 -9.88 -8.73 5.19
N LEU A 190 -9.98 -8.58 6.50
CA LEU A 190 -8.85 -8.69 7.43
C LEU A 190 -8.52 -10.17 7.70
N ALA A 191 -7.24 -10.50 7.85
CA ALA A 191 -6.77 -11.85 8.19
C ALA A 191 -7.19 -12.31 9.60
N LYS A 192 -7.44 -11.36 10.50
CA LYS A 192 -7.92 -11.56 11.87
C LYS A 192 -8.92 -10.46 12.20
N PRO A 193 -9.87 -10.68 13.12
CA PRO A 193 -10.77 -9.62 13.54
C PRO A 193 -9.99 -8.45 14.14
N ALA A 194 -10.38 -7.23 13.77
CA ALA A 194 -9.97 -6.02 14.44
C ALA A 194 -10.44 -6.05 15.89
N LYS A 195 -9.55 -5.64 16.78
CA LYS A 195 -9.87 -5.46 18.18
C LYS A 195 -10.64 -4.13 18.32
N ILE A 196 -11.90 -4.21 18.74
CA ILE A 196 -12.83 -3.07 18.85
C ILE A 196 -13.05 -2.76 20.33
N GLY A 197 -13.18 -1.48 20.66
CA GLY A 197 -13.42 -1.00 22.03
C GLY A 197 -12.57 0.22 22.37
N GLU A 198 -12.89 0.86 23.49
CA GLU A 198 -12.17 2.04 23.99
C GLU A 198 -10.69 1.75 24.27
N GLU A 199 -10.36 0.56 24.77
CA GLU A 199 -8.98 0.09 24.94
C GLU A 199 -8.13 0.23 23.67
N TYR A 200 -8.75 -0.03 22.52
CA TYR A 200 -8.09 -0.04 21.23
C TYR A 200 -8.29 1.24 20.44
N ASN A 201 -9.17 2.12 20.91
CA ASN A 201 -9.62 3.30 20.20
C ASN A 201 -10.15 3.01 18.77
N VAL A 202 -10.86 1.89 18.63
CA VAL A 202 -11.39 1.41 17.34
C VAL A 202 -12.84 1.04 17.47
N ALA A 203 -13.66 1.44 16.49
CA ALA A 203 -15.05 1.02 16.34
C ALA A 203 -15.43 0.91 14.86
N ALA A 204 -16.52 0.22 14.57
CA ALA A 204 -17.08 0.13 13.22
C ALA A 204 -18.20 1.15 13.03
N ILE A 205 -18.34 1.69 11.82
CA ILE A 205 -19.47 2.55 11.46
C ILE A 205 -20.63 1.76 10.86
N ALA A 206 -21.85 2.26 11.04
CA ALA A 206 -23.03 1.74 10.36
C ALA A 206 -23.06 2.17 8.88
N LEU A 207 -23.53 1.28 8.00
CA LEU A 207 -23.80 1.60 6.61
C LEU A 207 -25.25 2.09 6.43
N PRO A 208 -25.50 3.03 5.50
CA PRO A 208 -26.86 3.45 5.19
C PRO A 208 -27.65 2.32 4.53
N ASN A 209 -28.93 2.21 4.88
CA ASN A 209 -29.84 1.29 4.21
C ASN A 209 -30.31 1.86 2.86
N ARG A 210 -30.56 0.98 1.90
CA ARG A 210 -31.26 1.33 0.67
C ARG A 210 -32.70 1.74 1.04
N LYS A 211 -33.10 2.95 0.66
CA LYS A 211 -34.49 3.41 0.74
C LYS A 211 -35.33 2.79 -0.37
#